data_AF-A0A5M6I0F9-F1
#
_entry.id   AF-A0A5M6I0F9-F1
#
_cell.length_a   1.000
_cell.length_b   1.000
_cell.length_c   1.000
_cell.angle_alpha   90.00
_cell.angle_beta   90.00
_cell.angle_gamma   90.00
#
_symmetry.space_group_name_H-M   'P 1'
#
loop_
_entity.id
_entity.type
_entity.pdbx_description
1 polymer ?
#
loop_
_entity_poly.entity_id
_entity_poly.type
_entity_poly.pdbx_seq_one_letter_code
_entity_poly.pdbx_strand_id
1 'polypeptide(L)'
;MRIIRFLVLALIAFTGVVIAVAMWRGECVGGTVVASEAACVAAGLAPDVCRMAFLRADDVARGAGPLYNERTPCEDRYPVCIEARPATGWVPRPAGFCIVPDRSGGVGRLTSVYRVREGGR
;
A
#
# COMPACT_ATOMS: atom_id res chain seq x y z
N MET A 1 -29.30 24.66 5.92
CA MET A 1 -27.99 24.69 6.61
C MET A 1 -27.38 23.32 6.92
N ARG A 2 -28.17 22.25 7.15
CA ARG A 2 -27.64 20.90 7.43
C ARG A 2 -26.99 20.24 6.20
N ILE A 3 -27.61 20.36 5.02
CA ILE A 3 -27.11 19.78 3.76
C ILE A 3 -25.77 20.40 3.33
N ILE A 4 -25.62 21.71 3.47
CA ILE A 4 -24.36 22.42 3.16
C ILE A 4 -23.24 21.95 4.10
N ARG A 5 -23.53 21.75 5.39
CA ARG A 5 -22.55 21.20 6.36
C ARG A 5 -22.14 19.76 6.01
N PHE A 6 -23.07 18.91 5.57
CA PHE A 6 -22.74 17.57 5.10
C PHE A 6 -21.87 17.57 3.85
N LEU A 7 -22.16 18.44 2.88
CA LEU A 7 -21.34 18.58 1.67
C LEU A 7 -19.93 19.08 1.99
N VAL A 8 -19.80 20.05 2.90
CA VAL A 8 -18.50 20.57 3.33
C VAL A 8 -17.69 19.50 4.07
N LEU A 9 -18.32 18.74 4.98
CA LEU A 9 -17.65 17.63 5.67
C LEU A 9 -17.24 16.51 4.71
N ALA A 10 -18.10 16.16 3.74
CA ALA A 10 -17.78 15.17 2.73
C ALA A 10 -16.63 15.62 1.83
N LEU A 11 -16.59 16.90 1.45
CA LEU A 11 -15.49 17.47 0.66
C LEU A 11 -14.17 17.44 1.45
N ILE A 12 -14.18 17.84 2.72
CA ILE A 12 -12.98 17.82 3.59
C ILE A 12 -12.50 16.39 3.83
N ALA A 13 -13.41 15.44 4.05
CA ALA A 13 -13.04 14.03 4.17
C ALA A 13 -12.44 13.50 2.87
N PHE A 14 -13.02 13.86 1.71
CA PHE A 14 -12.50 13.45 0.41
C PHE A 14 -11.14 14.06 0.12
N THR A 15 -10.94 15.37 0.32
CA THR A 15 -9.64 16.02 0.11
C THR A 15 -8.61 15.56 1.13
N GLY A 16 -8.98 15.32 2.38
CA GLY A 16 -8.10 14.71 3.40
C GLY A 16 -7.61 13.34 2.96
N VAL A 17 -8.49 12.49 2.43
CA VAL A 17 -8.11 11.19 1.86
C VAL A 17 -7.21 11.35 0.63
N VAL A 18 -7.53 12.28 -0.27
CA VAL A 18 -6.71 12.53 -1.48
C VAL A 18 -5.33 13.06 -1.12
N ILE A 19 -5.22 13.99 -0.16
CA ILE A 19 -3.95 14.57 0.29
C ILE A 19 -3.14 13.53 1.07
N ALA A 20 -3.77 12.73 1.93
CA ALA A 20 -3.10 11.62 2.60
C ALA A 20 -2.56 10.60 1.58
N VAL A 21 -3.36 10.23 0.58
CA VAL A 21 -2.92 9.36 -0.52
C VAL A 21 -1.83 10.02 -1.36
N ALA A 22 -1.87 11.33 -1.58
CA ALA A 22 -0.87 12.06 -2.35
C ALA A 22 0.47 12.19 -1.60
N MET A 23 0.46 12.42 -0.28
CA MET A 23 1.68 12.41 0.53
C MET A 23 2.36 11.04 0.52
N TRP A 24 1.59 9.97 0.40
CA TRP A 24 2.11 8.60 0.20
C TRP A 24 2.71 8.38 -1.19
N ARG A 25 2.36 9.20 -2.19
CA ARG A 25 2.96 9.15 -3.54
C ARG A 25 4.37 9.75 -3.62
N GLY A 26 4.84 10.45 -2.58
CA GLY A 26 6.18 11.05 -2.57
C GLY A 26 7.32 10.03 -2.75
N GLU A 27 7.11 8.80 -2.31
CA GLU A 27 8.08 7.69 -2.44
C GLU A 27 7.88 6.85 -3.72
N CYS A 28 6.77 7.07 -4.44
CA CYS A 28 6.38 6.29 -5.63
C CYS A 28 6.54 7.11 -6.91
N VAL A 29 7.75 7.66 -7.12
CA VAL A 29 8.07 8.47 -8.30
C VAL A 29 7.94 7.61 -9.58
N GLY A 30 7.04 8.02 -10.48
CA GLY A 30 6.79 7.33 -11.75
C GLY A 30 5.83 6.14 -11.67
N GLY A 31 5.21 5.90 -10.51
CA GLY A 31 4.30 4.77 -10.31
C GLY A 31 2.95 5.15 -9.69
N THR A 32 2.14 4.14 -9.43
CA THR A 32 0.86 4.27 -8.73
C THR A 32 0.84 3.36 -7.52
N VAL A 33 0.48 3.93 -6.36
CA VAL A 33 0.24 3.16 -5.14
C VAL A 33 -1.18 2.61 -5.15
N VAL A 34 -1.31 1.29 -5.09
CA VAL A 34 -2.58 0.58 -5.17
C VAL A 34 -2.64 -0.56 -4.16
N ALA A 35 -3.82 -0.81 -3.60
CA ALA A 35 -4.02 -1.82 -2.56
C ALA A 35 -4.54 -3.17 -3.10
N SER A 36 -5.01 -3.21 -4.35
CA SER A 36 -5.54 -4.42 -4.98
C SER A 36 -5.38 -4.36 -6.51
N GLU A 37 -5.45 -5.52 -7.16
CA GLU A 37 -5.41 -5.63 -8.62
C GLU A 37 -6.55 -4.83 -9.27
N ALA A 38 -7.76 -4.89 -8.70
CA ALA A 38 -8.89 -4.10 -9.18
C ALA A 38 -8.64 -2.59 -9.07
N ALA A 39 -8.02 -2.12 -7.99
CA ALA A 39 -7.64 -0.72 -7.82
C ALA A 39 -6.51 -0.31 -8.80
N CYS A 40 -5.64 -1.25 -9.17
CA CYS A 40 -4.60 -1.06 -10.18
C CYS A 40 -5.18 -0.80 -11.57
N VAL A 41 -6.14 -1.64 -11.99
CA VAL A 41 -6.84 -1.45 -13.27
C VAL A 41 -7.65 -0.15 -13.25
N ALA A 42 -8.34 0.14 -12.15
CA ALA A 42 -9.10 1.38 -11.98
C ALA A 42 -8.21 2.64 -11.99
N ALA A 43 -6.94 2.52 -11.61
CA ALA A 43 -5.95 3.60 -11.68
C ALA A 43 -5.41 3.83 -13.09
N GLY A 44 -5.81 3.02 -14.08
CA GLY A 44 -5.43 3.18 -15.48
C GLY A 44 -4.16 2.43 -15.90
N LEU A 45 -3.65 1.52 -15.05
CA LEU A 45 -2.57 0.62 -15.42
C LEU A 45 -3.09 -0.55 -16.28
N ALA A 46 -2.22 -1.09 -17.13
CA ALA A 46 -2.57 -2.21 -17.99
C ALA A 46 -2.90 -3.46 -17.15
N PRO A 47 -3.96 -4.23 -17.48
CA PRO A 47 -4.40 -5.38 -16.68
C PRO A 47 -3.32 -6.44 -16.47
N ASP A 48 -2.47 -6.65 -17.46
CA ASP A 48 -1.33 -7.57 -17.42
C ASP A 48 -0.23 -7.11 -16.45
N VAL A 49 0.09 -5.81 -16.43
CA VAL A 49 0.98 -5.20 -15.43
C VAL A 49 0.42 -5.40 -14.03
N CYS A 50 -0.88 -5.14 -13.85
CA CYS A 50 -1.54 -5.29 -12.56
C CYS A 50 -1.50 -6.74 -12.07
N ARG A 51 -1.85 -7.70 -12.94
CA ARG A 51 -1.79 -9.13 -12.61
C ARG A 51 -0.38 -9.56 -12.22
N MET A 52 0.63 -9.19 -13.03
CA MET A 52 2.03 -9.53 -12.72
C MET A 52 2.53 -8.89 -11.43
N ALA A 53 2.11 -7.65 -11.15
CA ALA A 53 2.46 -6.97 -9.91
C ALA A 53 1.87 -7.69 -8.70
N PHE A 54 0.59 -8.05 -8.73
CA PHE A 54 -0.07 -8.72 -7.61
C PHE A 54 0.32 -10.18 -7.44
N LEU A 55 0.74 -10.87 -8.51
CA LEU A 55 1.39 -12.18 -8.40
C LEU A 55 2.72 -12.13 -7.63
N ARG A 56 3.49 -11.05 -7.80
CA ARG A 56 4.78 -10.85 -7.10
C ARG A 56 4.62 -10.13 -5.76
N ALA A 57 3.46 -9.53 -5.51
CA ALA A 57 3.21 -8.71 -4.33
C ALA A 57 3.31 -9.51 -3.03
N ASP A 58 2.84 -10.77 -3.01
CA ASP A 58 2.95 -11.63 -1.84
C ASP A 58 4.41 -11.97 -1.49
N ASP A 59 5.24 -12.24 -2.50
CA ASP A 59 6.66 -12.52 -2.29
C ASP A 59 7.41 -11.28 -1.78
N VAL A 60 7.11 -10.11 -2.36
CA VAL A 60 7.66 -8.83 -1.90
C VAL A 60 7.18 -8.50 -0.49
N ALA A 61 5.89 -8.75 -0.17
CA ALA A 61 5.35 -8.54 1.16
C ALA A 61 6.04 -9.39 2.23
N ARG A 62 6.41 -10.63 1.88
CA ARG A 62 7.07 -11.57 2.81
C ARG A 62 8.58 -11.38 2.92
N GLY A 63 9.22 -10.77 1.92
CA GLY A 63 10.68 -10.61 1.85
C GLY A 63 11.22 -9.19 2.08
N ALA A 64 10.43 -8.14 1.85
CA ALA A 64 10.90 -6.75 1.88
C ALA A 64 10.55 -6.00 3.18
N GLY A 65 9.86 -6.64 4.12
CA GLY A 65 9.44 -6.02 5.38
C GLY A 65 10.49 -6.12 6.49
N PRO A 66 10.43 -5.23 7.50
CA PRO A 66 11.20 -5.38 8.73
C PRO A 66 10.82 -6.70 9.40
N LEU A 67 11.82 -7.55 9.62
CA LEU A 67 11.66 -8.87 10.23
C LEU A 67 11.62 -8.73 11.76
N TYR A 68 10.55 -9.23 12.36
CA TYR A 68 10.39 -9.37 13.79
C TYR A 68 10.49 -10.84 14.19
N ASN A 69 11.20 -11.15 15.27
CA ASN A 69 11.30 -12.53 15.76
C ASN A 69 9.97 -13.01 16.34
N GLU A 70 9.17 -12.09 16.90
CA GLU A 70 7.91 -12.37 17.58
C GLU A 70 6.75 -11.58 16.94
N ARG A 71 5.53 -12.09 17.10
CA ARG A 71 4.31 -11.49 16.54
C ARG A 71 3.94 -10.18 17.24
N THR A 72 4.01 -10.16 18.57
CA THR A 72 3.54 -9.04 19.41
C THR A 72 4.24 -7.71 19.07
N PRO A 73 5.58 -7.64 18.97
CA PRO A 73 6.27 -6.40 18.61
C PRO A 73 5.93 -5.89 17.20
N CYS A 74 5.52 -6.77 16.30
CA CYS A 74 5.05 -6.39 14.97
C CYS A 74 3.64 -5.79 15.04
N GLU A 75 2.72 -6.44 15.77
CA GLU A 75 1.32 -6.00 15.92
C GLU A 75 1.17 -4.70 16.75
N ASP A 76 2.15 -4.40 17.61
CA ASP A 76 2.22 -3.13 18.33
C ASP A 76 2.44 -1.94 17.38
N ARG A 77 3.19 -2.12 16.29
CA ARG A 77 3.49 -1.06 15.30
C ARG A 77 2.60 -1.09 14.07
N TYR A 78 2.18 -2.26 13.65
CA TYR A 78 1.47 -2.47 12.40
C TYR A 78 0.16 -3.19 12.64
N PRO A 79 -0.91 -2.83 11.91
CA PRO A 79 -2.25 -3.38 12.17
C PRO A 79 -2.39 -4.86 11.83
N VAL A 80 -1.58 -5.37 10.89
CA VAL A 80 -1.61 -6.77 10.45
C VAL A 80 -0.19 -7.23 10.18
N CYS A 81 0.19 -8.37 10.76
CA CYS A 81 1.47 -9.04 10.51
C CYS A 81 1.25 -10.43 9.92
N ILE A 82 2.15 -10.84 9.05
CA ILE A 82 2.17 -12.14 8.38
C ILE A 82 3.50 -12.83 8.67
N GLU A 83 3.52 -14.15 8.58
CA GLU A 83 4.77 -14.91 8.69
C GLU A 83 5.69 -14.56 7.52
N ALA A 84 6.95 -14.26 7.84
CA ALA A 84 8.00 -14.12 6.85
C ALA A 84 8.25 -15.47 6.17
N ARG A 85 8.64 -15.42 4.89
CA ARG A 85 9.18 -16.59 4.18
C ARG A 85 10.31 -16.09 3.27
N PRO A 86 11.44 -16.81 3.17
CA PRO A 86 11.75 -18.11 3.78
C PRO A 86 12.26 -18.05 5.24
N ALA A 87 12.44 -16.87 5.83
CA ALA A 87 12.92 -16.71 7.21
C ALA A 87 11.85 -17.08 8.24
N THR A 88 12.27 -17.57 9.42
CA THR A 88 11.38 -17.72 10.59
C THR A 88 11.21 -16.38 11.29
N GLY A 89 10.02 -15.76 11.17
CA GLY A 89 9.70 -14.49 11.83
C GLY A 89 8.40 -13.89 11.30
N TRP A 90 8.14 -12.64 11.67
CA TRP A 90 6.93 -11.88 11.35
C TRP A 90 7.30 -10.61 10.60
N VAL A 91 6.57 -10.32 9.52
CA VAL A 91 6.70 -9.08 8.76
C VAL A 91 5.34 -8.39 8.67
N PRO A 92 5.30 -7.06 8.66
CA PRO A 92 4.04 -6.35 8.51
C PRO A 92 3.42 -6.59 7.13
N ARG A 93 2.10 -6.74 7.08
CA ARG A 93 1.38 -6.78 5.80
C ARG A 93 1.40 -5.38 5.17
N PRO A 94 1.88 -5.24 3.92
CA PRO A 94 1.80 -3.96 3.21
C PRO A 94 0.33 -3.53 3.07
N ALA A 95 0.06 -2.24 3.29
CA ALA A 95 -1.26 -1.65 3.05
C ALA A 95 -1.53 -1.40 1.56
N GLY A 96 -0.47 -1.41 0.75
CA GLY A 96 -0.53 -1.35 -0.70
C GLY A 96 0.86 -1.50 -1.31
N PHE A 97 0.91 -1.41 -2.63
CA PHE A 97 2.15 -1.53 -3.40
C PHE A 97 2.28 -0.36 -4.36
N CYS A 98 3.48 0.23 -4.40
CA CYS A 98 3.88 1.15 -5.45
C CYS A 98 4.28 0.34 -6.68
N ILE A 99 3.51 0.47 -7.76
CA ILE A 99 3.76 -0.18 -9.04
C ILE A 99 4.26 0.86 -10.03
N VAL A 100 5.49 0.67 -10.52
CA VAL A 100 6.06 1.45 -11.63
C VAL A 100 6.12 0.53 -12.85
N PRO A 101 5.32 0.78 -13.90
CA PRO A 101 5.40 0.02 -15.13
C PRO A 101 6.71 0.30 -15.86
N ASP A 102 7.25 -0.70 -16.53
CA ASP A 102 8.37 -0.52 -17.45
C ASP A 102 7.88 -0.05 -18.84
N ARG A 103 8.81 0.30 -19.73
CA ARG A 103 8.47 0.75 -21.10
C ARG A 103 7.99 -0.38 -22.02
N SER A 104 8.13 -1.62 -21.59
CA SER A 104 7.74 -2.84 -22.32
C SER A 104 6.36 -3.38 -21.90
N GLY A 105 5.64 -2.70 -20.99
CA GLY A 105 4.35 -3.15 -20.49
C GLY A 105 4.45 -4.18 -19.37
N GLY A 106 5.59 -4.27 -18.68
CA GLY A 106 5.81 -5.10 -17.50
C GLY A 106 5.91 -4.28 -16.20
N VAL A 107 6.27 -4.98 -15.11
CA VAL A 107 6.49 -4.35 -13.79
C VAL A 107 7.98 -4.01 -13.66
N GLY A 108 8.32 -2.73 -13.79
CA GLY A 108 9.69 -2.24 -13.65
C GLY A 108 10.13 -2.05 -12.20
N ARG A 109 9.24 -1.61 -11.31
CA ARG A 109 9.49 -1.54 -9.86
C ARG A 109 8.22 -1.88 -9.09
N LEU A 110 8.40 -2.68 -8.03
CA LEU A 110 7.34 -3.03 -7.10
C LEU A 110 7.86 -2.82 -5.67
N THR A 111 7.28 -1.87 -4.94
CA THR A 111 7.68 -1.57 -3.56
C THR A 111 6.49 -1.68 -2.62
N SER A 112 6.67 -2.40 -1.51
CA SER A 112 5.68 -2.50 -0.43
C SER A 112 5.52 -1.17 0.30
N VAL A 113 4.27 -0.74 0.53
CA VAL A 113 3.95 0.46 1.30
C VAL A 113 3.23 0.05 2.58
N TYR A 114 3.72 0.48 3.74
CA TYR A 114 3.22 0.05 5.06
C TYR A 114 2.38 1.15 5.73
N ARG A 115 1.28 0.77 6.39
CA ARG A 115 0.57 1.65 7.35
C ARG A 115 1.11 1.40 8.74
N VAL A 116 1.78 2.39 9.31
CA VAL A 116 2.06 2.41 10.75
C VAL A 116 0.77 2.79 11.48
N ARG A 117 0.51 2.20 12.65
CA ARG A 117 -0.54 2.71 13.54
C ARG A 117 -0.19 4.14 13.95
N GLU A 118 -0.99 5.12 13.54
CA GLU A 118 -0.91 6.48 14.11
C GLU A 118 -1.34 6.41 15.58
N GLY A 119 -0.37 6.34 16.48
CA GLY A 119 -0.60 6.23 17.92
C GLY A 119 0.68 6.18 18.76
N GLY A 120 1.75 6.83 18.28
CA GLY A 120 3.03 6.92 18.97
C GLY A 120 3.19 8.23 19.75
N ARG A 121 2.22 8.56 20.62
CA ARG A 121 2.35 9.29 21.90
C ARG A 121 0.98 9.54 22.50
#